data_AF-A0A8S3RE39-F1
#
_entry.id   AF-A0A8S3RE39-F1
#
_cell.length_a   1.000
_cell.length_b   1.000
_cell.length_c   1.000
_cell.angle_alpha   90.00
_cell.angle_beta   90.00
_cell.angle_gamma   90.00
#
_symmetry.space_group_name_H-M   'P 1'
#
loop_
_entity.id
_entity.type
_entity.pdbx_description
1 polymer ?
#
loop_
_entity_poly.entity_id
_entity_poly.type
_entity_poly.pdbx_seq_one_letter_code
_entity_poly.pdbx_strand_id
1 'polypeptide(L)'
;MSEETEKQFQEATNCYFLEKLVENLANDGLKKFKQFRKAFPNDEIAKLLLQKNEYCYDYVDSAEKFKDTQLPSKESFYNSLTKEAISDEKYQHAQTVWKTFNMKNLGEFHDLYVLTDVLLLADVFEKFRDMTIDNYKLDASHFFTSPGLAWQAALKMSGVCLT
;
A
#
# COMPACT_ATOMS: atom_id res chain seq x y z
N MET A 1 -6.54 -19.20 -22.25
CA MET A 1 -5.89 -18.51 -21.11
C MET A 1 -5.00 -19.55 -20.44
N SER A 2 -3.72 -19.29 -20.23
CA SER A 2 -2.91 -20.19 -19.39
C SER A 2 -3.32 -19.99 -17.93
N GLU A 3 -3.34 -21.06 -17.13
CA GLU A 3 -3.63 -21.01 -15.68
C GLU A 3 -2.78 -19.96 -14.95
N GLU A 4 -1.57 -19.69 -15.47
CA GLU A 4 -0.66 -18.70 -14.92
C GLU A 4 -1.10 -17.25 -15.16
N THR A 5 -1.73 -16.95 -16.31
CA THR A 5 -2.28 -15.62 -16.60
C THR A 5 -3.52 -15.34 -15.73
N GLU A 6 -4.33 -16.38 -15.50
CA GLU A 6 -5.52 -16.31 -14.68
C GLU A 6 -5.15 -16.13 -13.20
N LYS A 7 -4.11 -16.85 -12.72
CA LYS A 7 -3.56 -16.68 -11.38
C LYS A 7 -2.97 -15.27 -11.14
N GLN A 8 -2.23 -14.71 -12.10
CA GLN A 8 -1.72 -13.34 -12.01
C GLN A 8 -2.84 -12.29 -11.98
N PHE A 9 -3.92 -12.51 -12.75
CA PHE A 9 -5.08 -11.63 -12.74
C PHE A 9 -5.88 -11.76 -11.44
N GLN A 10 -6.01 -12.97 -10.88
CA GLN A 10 -6.61 -13.22 -9.57
C GLN A 10 -5.79 -12.59 -8.43
N GLU A 11 -4.46 -12.66 -8.49
CA GLU A 11 -3.57 -11.99 -7.53
C GLU A 11 -3.69 -10.46 -7.61
N ALA A 12 -3.86 -9.91 -8.82
CA ALA A 12 -4.11 -8.49 -9.04
C ALA A 12 -5.52 -8.02 -8.64
N THR A 13 -6.50 -8.93 -8.56
CA THR A 13 -7.90 -8.63 -8.18
C THR A 13 -8.24 -8.98 -6.74
N ASN A 14 -7.35 -9.66 -6.00
CA ASN A 14 -7.55 -9.98 -4.58
C ASN A 14 -7.29 -8.75 -3.70
N CYS A 15 -8.19 -7.79 -3.82
CA CYS A 15 -8.05 -6.42 -3.34
C CYS A 15 -8.69 -6.26 -1.97
N TYR A 16 -7.99 -6.60 -0.87
CA TYR A 16 -8.35 -6.13 0.48
C TYR A 16 -7.15 -6.08 1.43
N PHE A 17 -6.01 -5.51 1.02
CA PHE A 17 -5.07 -4.82 1.90
C PHE A 17 -3.81 -4.39 1.15
N LEU A 18 -3.32 -3.18 1.43
CA LEU A 18 -2.00 -2.73 0.99
C LEU A 18 -0.90 -3.71 1.45
N GLU A 19 -1.03 -4.33 2.63
CA GLU A 19 -0.09 -5.34 3.13
C GLU A 19 0.14 -6.46 2.11
N LYS A 20 -0.94 -7.07 1.61
CA LYS A 20 -0.83 -8.22 0.71
C LYS A 20 -0.23 -7.85 -0.65
N LEU A 21 -0.53 -6.64 -1.13
CA LEU A 21 0.04 -6.12 -2.38
C LEU A 21 1.54 -5.82 -2.22
N VAL A 22 1.92 -5.24 -1.08
CA VAL A 22 3.32 -4.97 -0.74
C VAL A 22 4.07 -6.26 -0.52
N GLU A 23 3.51 -7.26 0.15
CA GLU A 23 4.10 -8.60 0.32
C GLU A 23 4.34 -9.28 -1.02
N ASN A 24 3.34 -9.28 -1.92
CA ASN A 24 3.48 -9.83 -3.26
C ASN A 24 4.62 -9.14 -4.04
N LEU A 25 4.72 -7.82 -3.93
CA LEU A 25 5.78 -7.06 -4.59
C LEU A 25 7.15 -7.22 -3.89
N ALA A 26 7.17 -7.46 -2.59
CA ALA A 26 8.38 -7.70 -1.81
C ALA A 26 8.99 -9.09 -2.09
N ASN A 27 8.17 -10.10 -2.36
CA ASN A 27 8.61 -11.42 -2.83
C ASN A 27 9.40 -11.32 -4.14
N ASP A 28 9.06 -10.34 -4.96
CA ASP A 28 9.72 -9.99 -6.21
C ASP A 28 11.03 -9.19 -6.01
N GLY A 29 11.34 -8.81 -4.77
CA GLY A 29 12.57 -8.14 -4.34
C GLY A 29 12.42 -6.63 -4.10
N LEU A 30 12.99 -6.15 -2.98
CA LEU A 30 12.97 -4.75 -2.51
C LEU A 30 13.40 -3.70 -3.55
N LYS A 31 14.17 -4.11 -4.57
CA LYS A 31 14.62 -3.23 -5.67
C LYS A 31 13.48 -2.80 -6.60
N LYS A 32 12.31 -3.44 -6.54
CA LYS A 32 11.16 -3.07 -7.38
C LYS A 32 10.35 -1.89 -6.84
N PHE A 33 10.52 -1.55 -5.55
CA PHE A 33 9.91 -0.37 -4.95
C PHE A 33 10.69 0.90 -5.30
N LYS A 34 10.65 1.33 -6.56
CA LYS A 34 11.49 2.42 -7.07
C LYS A 34 11.21 3.74 -6.37
N GLN A 35 9.94 4.10 -6.21
CA GLN A 35 9.55 5.38 -5.62
C GLN A 35 9.82 5.39 -4.12
N PHE A 36 9.43 4.31 -3.42
CA PHE A 36 9.69 4.17 -1.99
C PHE A 36 11.19 4.18 -1.67
N ARG A 37 12.02 3.49 -2.46
CA ARG A 37 13.48 3.44 -2.26
C ARG A 37 14.19 4.77 -2.55
N LYS A 38 13.62 5.63 -3.40
CA LYS A 38 14.13 7.00 -3.58
C LYS A 38 13.92 7.83 -2.33
N ALA A 39 12.78 7.68 -1.66
CA ALA A 39 12.49 8.39 -0.42
C ALA A 39 13.25 7.79 0.79
N PHE A 40 13.38 6.45 0.83
CA PHE A 40 14.01 5.71 1.91
C PHE A 40 15.14 4.81 1.39
N PRO A 41 16.33 5.38 1.11
CA PRO A 41 17.46 4.63 0.54
C PRO A 41 18.15 3.69 1.54
N ASN A 42 17.98 3.93 2.85
CA ASN A 42 18.55 3.09 3.91
C ASN A 42 17.74 1.79 4.03
N ASP A 43 18.41 0.64 3.97
CA ASP A 43 17.78 -0.69 3.99
C ASP A 43 17.07 -1.02 5.30
N GLU A 44 17.61 -0.61 6.43
CA GLU A 44 17.00 -0.86 7.75
C GLU A 44 15.72 -0.04 7.91
N ILE A 45 15.77 1.24 7.51
CA ILE A 45 14.60 2.13 7.52
C ILE A 45 13.54 1.63 6.53
N ALA A 46 13.95 1.25 5.32
CA ALA A 46 13.04 0.73 4.30
C ALA A 46 12.34 -0.56 4.78
N LYS A 47 13.09 -1.50 5.37
CA LYS A 47 12.51 -2.73 5.94
C LYS A 47 11.54 -2.44 7.08
N LEU A 48 11.85 -1.47 7.93
CA LEU A 48 10.95 -1.05 8.99
C LEU A 48 9.65 -0.51 8.40
N LEU A 49 9.70 0.40 7.44
CA LEU A 49 8.53 1.05 6.86
C LEU A 49 7.73 0.18 5.86
N LEU A 50 8.31 -0.91 5.38
CA LEU A 50 7.60 -1.91 4.56
C LEU A 50 6.70 -2.82 5.39
N GLN A 51 6.97 -2.93 6.70
CA GLN A 51 5.99 -3.48 7.62
C GLN A 51 4.89 -2.42 7.78
N LYS A 52 3.64 -2.82 7.60
CA LYS A 52 2.55 -1.84 7.62
C LYS A 52 2.48 -1.14 8.98
N ASN A 53 2.51 0.19 8.92
CA ASN A 53 2.26 1.04 10.06
C ASN A 53 0.78 1.00 10.40
N GLU A 54 0.46 0.89 11.70
CA GLU A 54 -0.91 1.11 12.16
C GLU A 54 -1.11 2.59 12.47
N TYR A 55 -2.34 3.07 12.29
CA TYR A 55 -2.70 4.46 12.49
C TYR A 55 -3.96 4.60 13.36
N CYS A 56 -3.93 5.58 14.26
CA CYS A 56 -4.99 5.82 15.24
C CYS A 56 -6.10 6.72 14.68
N TYR A 57 -6.84 6.21 13.70
CA TYR A 57 -7.88 6.97 12.98
C TYR A 57 -8.92 7.61 13.90
N ASP A 58 -9.45 6.85 14.86
CA ASP A 58 -10.48 7.33 15.78
C ASP A 58 -9.96 8.39 16.77
N TYR A 59 -8.63 8.41 17.02
CA TYR A 59 -8.01 9.39 17.92
C TYR A 59 -7.81 10.75 17.26
N VAL A 60 -7.51 10.76 15.96
CA VAL A 60 -7.23 11.98 15.19
C VAL A 60 -8.54 12.56 14.65
N ASP A 61 -9.32 13.11 15.57
CA ASP A 61 -10.64 13.71 15.30
C ASP A 61 -10.59 15.20 14.95
N SER A 62 -9.43 15.83 15.11
CA SER A 62 -9.22 17.26 14.97
C SER A 62 -7.76 17.58 14.64
N ALA A 63 -7.52 18.73 14.00
CA ALA A 63 -6.17 19.14 13.61
C ALA A 63 -5.27 19.44 14.81
N GLU A 64 -5.86 19.77 15.95
CA GLU A 64 -5.19 20.00 17.23
C GLU A 64 -4.40 18.76 17.68
N LYS A 65 -4.91 17.56 17.41
CA LYS A 65 -4.26 16.28 17.77
C LYS A 65 -2.89 16.10 17.13
N PHE A 66 -2.65 16.69 15.97
CA PHE A 66 -1.34 16.65 15.34
C PHE A 66 -0.24 17.32 16.16
N LYS A 67 -0.60 18.18 17.11
CA LYS A 67 0.36 18.84 18.01
C LYS A 67 0.74 17.96 19.21
N ASP A 68 0.06 16.85 19.44
CA ASP A 68 0.33 15.96 20.56
C ASP A 68 1.74 15.40 20.45
N THR A 69 2.56 15.63 21.48
CA THR A 69 4.00 15.33 21.46
C THR A 69 4.34 13.90 21.86
N GLN A 70 3.33 13.05 22.01
CA GLN A 70 3.46 11.67 22.45
C GLN A 70 2.67 10.77 21.51
N LEU A 71 3.18 9.57 21.27
CA LEU A 71 2.41 8.54 20.59
C LEU A 71 1.17 8.22 21.44
N PRO A 72 -0.04 8.19 20.86
CA PRO A 72 -1.26 7.83 21.57
C PRO A 72 -1.15 6.45 22.22
N SER A 73 -1.93 6.24 23.28
CA SER A 73 -1.93 4.96 23.98
C SER A 73 -2.44 3.83 23.07
N LYS A 74 -2.13 2.57 23.42
CA LYS A 74 -2.56 1.40 22.65
C LYS A 74 -4.07 1.35 22.43
N GLU A 75 -4.84 1.75 23.44
CA GLU A 75 -6.31 1.79 23.40
C GLU A 75 -6.83 2.80 22.37
N SER A 76 -6.05 3.85 22.09
CA SER A 76 -6.38 4.88 21.10
C SER A 76 -6.20 4.40 19.64
N PHE A 77 -5.59 3.24 19.43
CA PHE A 77 -5.49 2.56 18.14
C PHE A 77 -6.63 1.57 17.90
N TYR A 78 -7.65 1.56 18.75
CA TYR A 78 -8.87 0.79 18.48
C TYR A 78 -9.48 1.22 17.15
N ASN A 79 -9.81 0.24 16.31
CA ASN A 79 -10.41 0.50 15.01
C ASN A 79 -11.92 0.26 15.11
N SER A 80 -12.71 1.34 15.12
CA SER A 80 -14.17 1.25 15.18
C SER A 80 -14.81 0.50 13.99
N LEU A 81 -14.17 0.48 12.82
CA LEU A 81 -14.67 -0.21 11.63
C LEU A 81 -14.53 -1.73 11.73
N THR A 82 -13.38 -2.21 12.22
CA THR A 82 -13.15 -3.66 12.42
C THR A 82 -13.57 -4.14 13.80
N LYS A 83 -13.81 -3.20 14.74
CA LYS A 83 -14.08 -3.44 16.16
C LYS A 83 -12.97 -4.19 16.88
N GLU A 84 -11.73 -4.06 16.40
CA GLU A 84 -10.57 -4.77 16.92
C GLU A 84 -9.57 -3.81 17.56
N ALA A 85 -8.95 -4.27 18.64
CA ALA A 85 -7.80 -3.61 19.23
C ALA A 85 -6.53 -3.96 18.44
N ILE A 86 -5.61 -3.01 18.36
CA ILE A 86 -4.27 -3.27 17.83
C ILE A 86 -3.57 -4.39 18.61
N SER A 87 -2.85 -5.28 17.92
CA SER A 87 -2.03 -6.29 18.59
C SER A 87 -0.84 -5.65 19.32
N ASP A 88 -0.26 -6.35 20.29
CA ASP A 88 0.94 -5.85 20.97
C ASP A 88 2.12 -5.68 20.00
N GLU A 89 2.29 -6.59 19.04
CA GLU A 89 3.38 -6.52 18.05
C GLU A 89 3.24 -5.28 17.17
N LYS A 90 2.02 -4.98 16.71
CA LYS A 90 1.74 -3.82 15.86
C LYS A 90 1.92 -2.50 16.61
N TYR A 91 1.54 -2.44 17.88
CA TYR A 91 1.78 -1.26 18.70
C TYR A 91 3.27 -1.07 19.02
N GLN A 92 4.00 -2.15 19.32
CA GLN A 92 5.47 -2.11 19.47
C GLN A 92 6.17 -1.63 18.19
N HIS A 93 5.65 -2.01 17.02
CA HIS A 93 6.14 -1.51 15.75
C HIS A 93 5.97 0.01 15.64
N ALA A 94 4.78 0.55 15.91
CA ALA A 94 4.53 2.00 15.93
C ALA A 94 5.45 2.74 16.91
N GLN A 95 5.69 2.18 18.10
CA GLN A 95 6.64 2.72 19.07
C GLN A 95 8.08 2.74 18.55
N THR A 96 8.47 1.70 17.80
CA THR A 96 9.80 1.61 17.19
C THR A 96 9.95 2.68 16.12
N VAL A 97 8.97 2.85 15.23
CA VAL A 97 8.96 3.90 14.20
C VAL A 97 9.02 5.29 14.83
N TRP A 98 8.20 5.57 15.85
CA TRP A 98 8.21 6.85 16.56
C TRP A 98 9.61 7.19 17.11
N LYS A 99 10.29 6.21 17.72
CA LYS A 99 11.63 6.39 18.27
C LYS A 99 12.70 6.52 17.18
N THR A 100 12.67 5.66 16.16
CA THR A 100 13.68 5.65 15.08
C THR A 100 13.72 6.96 14.32
N PHE A 101 12.57 7.58 14.09
CA PHE A 101 12.47 8.88 13.40
C PHE A 101 12.55 10.08 14.34
N ASN A 102 12.69 9.85 15.65
CA ASN A 102 12.71 10.89 16.68
C ASN A 102 11.53 11.87 16.55
N MET A 103 10.33 11.30 16.38
CA MET A 103 9.10 12.05 16.13
C MET A 103 8.80 13.00 17.28
N LYS A 104 8.49 14.26 16.94
CA LYS A 104 8.21 15.32 17.92
C LYS A 104 6.73 15.44 18.23
N ASN A 105 5.89 15.08 17.27
CA ASN A 105 4.44 15.18 17.39
C ASN A 105 3.72 14.20 16.47
N LEU A 106 2.42 14.05 16.71
CA LEU A 106 1.58 13.13 15.94
C LEU A 106 1.42 13.55 14.48
N GLY A 107 1.57 14.83 14.15
CA GLY A 107 1.60 15.33 12.78
C GLY A 107 2.77 14.77 11.97
N GLU A 108 3.99 14.78 12.52
CA GLU A 108 5.16 14.17 11.85
C GLU A 108 4.97 12.65 11.64
N PHE A 109 4.34 11.97 12.59
CA PHE A 109 3.99 10.56 12.46
C PHE A 109 2.92 10.33 11.39
N HIS A 110 1.90 11.19 11.32
CA HIS A 110 0.87 11.17 10.27
C HIS A 110 1.47 11.40 8.89
N ASP A 111 2.32 12.40 8.73
CA ASP A 111 2.96 12.72 7.46
C ASP A 111 3.81 11.53 6.97
N LEU A 112 4.56 10.88 7.87
CA LEU A 112 5.30 9.67 7.54
C LEU A 112 4.37 8.54 7.10
N TYR A 113 3.30 8.29 7.86
CA TYR A 113 2.30 7.26 7.54
C TYR A 113 1.73 7.47 6.13
N VAL A 114 1.23 8.67 5.84
CA VAL A 114 0.63 9.02 4.54
C VAL A 114 1.67 8.93 3.42
N LEU A 115 2.88 9.43 3.64
CA LEU A 115 3.96 9.34 2.67
C LEU A 115 4.29 7.88 2.33
N THR A 116 4.39 7.01 3.34
CA THR A 116 4.64 5.59 3.11
C THR A 116 3.52 4.92 2.32
N ASP A 117 2.26 5.16 2.68
CA ASP A 117 1.10 4.58 1.97
C ASP A 117 1.06 5.03 0.50
N VAL A 118 1.29 6.32 0.24
CA VAL A 118 1.30 6.87 -1.13
C VAL A 118 2.43 6.30 -1.97
N LEU A 119 3.65 6.20 -1.42
CA LEU A 119 4.80 5.66 -2.15
C LEU A 119 4.63 4.17 -2.46
N LEU A 120 4.12 3.38 -1.52
CA LEU A 120 3.86 1.96 -1.71
C LEU A 120 2.76 1.74 -2.75
N LEU A 121 1.67 2.51 -2.69
CA LEU A 121 0.62 2.47 -3.70
C LEU A 121 1.13 2.86 -5.08
N ALA A 122 2.00 3.86 -5.18
CA ALA A 122 2.62 4.26 -6.44
C ALA A 122 3.44 3.12 -7.05
N ASP A 123 4.29 2.46 -6.26
CA ASP A 123 5.11 1.33 -6.72
C ASP A 123 4.24 0.13 -7.14
N VAL A 124 3.19 -0.18 -6.39
CA VAL A 124 2.21 -1.23 -6.75
C VAL A 124 1.50 -0.89 -8.05
N PHE A 125 1.06 0.35 -8.22
CA PHE A 125 0.34 0.77 -9.43
C PHE A 125 1.26 0.83 -10.66
N GLU A 126 2.51 1.30 -10.52
CA GLU A 126 3.50 1.24 -11.60
C GLU A 126 3.74 -0.21 -12.04
N LYS A 127 3.88 -1.15 -11.09
CA LYS A 127 4.02 -2.58 -11.42
C LYS A 127 2.79 -3.14 -12.13
N PHE A 128 1.59 -2.74 -11.73
CA PHE A 128 0.35 -3.12 -12.40
C PHE A 128 0.29 -2.58 -13.84
N ARG A 129 0.73 -1.34 -14.06
CA ARG A 129 0.86 -0.76 -15.41
C ARG A 129 1.84 -1.55 -16.27
N ASP A 130 3.04 -1.82 -15.77
CA ASP A 130 4.04 -2.63 -16.49
C ASP A 130 3.47 -3.98 -16.90
N MET A 131 2.82 -4.69 -15.96
CA MET A 131 2.20 -6.00 -16.22
C MET A 131 1.11 -5.95 -17.30
N THR A 132 0.24 -4.93 -17.25
CA THR A 132 -0.88 -4.81 -18.19
C THR A 132 -0.43 -4.41 -19.59
N ILE A 133 0.60 -3.57 -19.69
CA ILE A 133 1.27 -3.24 -20.94
C ILE A 133 1.95 -4.47 -21.52
N ASP A 134 2.68 -5.23 -20.70
CA ASP A 134 3.42 -6.40 -21.17
C ASP A 134 2.47 -7.50 -21.67
N ASN A 135 1.41 -7.82 -20.92
CA ASN A 135 0.51 -8.93 -21.21
C ASN A 135 -0.58 -8.59 -22.24
N TYR A 136 -1.16 -7.39 -22.17
CA TYR A 136 -2.34 -7.03 -22.97
C TYR A 136 -2.07 -5.89 -23.95
N LYS A 137 -0.89 -5.25 -23.87
CA LYS A 137 -0.57 -4.03 -24.63
C LYS A 137 -1.62 -2.95 -24.38
N LEU A 138 -2.07 -2.85 -23.12
CA LEU A 138 -3.02 -1.86 -22.62
C LEU A 138 -2.39 -1.21 -21.39
N ASP A 139 -2.43 0.12 -21.32
CA ASP A 139 -1.98 0.83 -20.13
C ASP A 139 -3.15 0.98 -19.14
N ALA A 140 -3.01 0.39 -17.96
CA ALA A 140 -4.02 0.47 -16.90
C ALA A 140 -4.43 1.91 -16.52
N SER A 141 -3.56 2.90 -16.72
CA SER A 141 -3.88 4.31 -16.43
C SER A 141 -4.95 4.93 -17.34
N HIS A 142 -5.30 4.27 -18.45
CA HIS A 142 -6.39 4.71 -19.34
C HIS A 142 -7.75 4.16 -18.94
N PHE A 143 -7.85 3.41 -17.85
CA PHE A 143 -9.10 2.79 -17.39
C PHE A 143 -9.44 3.25 -15.98
N PHE A 144 -10.72 3.55 -15.74
CA PHE A 144 -11.20 3.94 -14.42
C PHE A 144 -11.18 2.79 -13.41
N THR A 145 -11.36 1.54 -13.88
CA THR A 145 -11.48 0.36 -13.02
C THR A 145 -10.86 -0.87 -13.66
N SER A 146 -10.42 -1.82 -12.83
CA SER A 146 -9.86 -3.10 -13.29
C SER A 146 -10.84 -3.93 -14.14
N PRO A 147 -12.16 -3.98 -13.87
CA PRO A 147 -13.11 -4.63 -14.78
C PRO A 147 -13.18 -3.99 -16.17
N GLY A 148 -13.07 -2.65 -16.26
CA GLY A 148 -13.04 -1.95 -17.54
C GLY A 148 -11.80 -2.32 -18.38
N LEU A 149 -10.64 -2.39 -17.74
CA LEU A 149 -9.41 -2.90 -18.35
C LEU A 149 -9.58 -4.36 -18.80
N ALA A 150 -10.10 -5.22 -17.92
CA ALA A 150 -10.27 -6.65 -18.19
C ALA A 150 -11.21 -6.91 -19.36
N TRP A 151 -12.29 -6.15 -19.46
CA TRP A 151 -13.20 -6.19 -20.59
C TRP A 151 -12.48 -5.84 -21.91
N GLN A 152 -11.70 -4.76 -21.91
CA GLN A 152 -10.93 -4.37 -23.09
C GLN A 152 -9.86 -5.42 -23.45
N ALA A 153 -9.21 -6.00 -22.45
CA ALA A 153 -8.26 -7.10 -22.66
C ALA A 153 -8.95 -8.31 -23.29
N ALA A 154 -10.14 -8.71 -22.80
CA ALA A 154 -10.91 -9.83 -23.32
C ALA A 154 -11.35 -9.60 -24.77
N LEU A 155 -11.84 -8.41 -25.12
CA LEU A 155 -12.18 -8.06 -26.51
C LEU A 155 -10.97 -8.15 -27.43
N LYS A 156 -9.83 -7.63 -26.97
CA LYS A 156 -8.58 -7.66 -27.75
C LYS A 156 -8.07 -9.09 -27.95
N MET A 157 -8.13 -9.93 -26.92
CA MET A 157 -7.70 -11.33 -26.98
C MET A 157 -8.63 -12.20 -27.83
N SER A 158 -9.92 -11.90 -27.88
CA SER A 158 -10.89 -12.62 -28.72
C SER A 158 -10.90 -12.16 -30.18
N GLY A 159 -10.19 -11.08 -30.51
CA GLY A 159 -10.17 -10.52 -31.86
C GLY A 159 -11.49 -9.86 -32.28
N VAL A 160 -12.38 -9.58 -31.32
CA VAL A 160 -13.68 -8.95 -31.59
C VAL A 160 -13.47 -7.46 -31.85
N CYS A 161 -13.75 -7.02 -33.08
CA CYS A 161 -13.92 -5.62 -33.42
C CYS A 161 -15.36 -5.20 -33.13
N LEU A 162 -15.56 -4.32 -32.15
CA LEU A 162 -16.81 -3.59 -31.99
C LEU A 162 -16.80 -2.45 -33.01
N THR A 163 -17.51 -2.69 -34.12
CA THR A 163 -17.77 -1.73 -35.22
C THR A 163 -18.55 -0.52 -34.76
#